data_AF-A0A8X6KLX5-F1
#
_entry.id   AF-A0A8X6KLX5-F1
#
_cell.length_a   1.000
_cell.length_b   1.000
_cell.length_c   1.000
_cell.angle_alpha   90.00
_cell.angle_beta   90.00
_cell.angle_gamma   90.00
#
_symmetry.space_group_name_H-M   'P 1'
#
loop_
_entity.id
_entity.type
_entity.pdbx_description
1 polymer ?
#
loop_
_entity_poly.entity_id
_entity_poly.type
_entity_poly.pdbx_seq_one_letter_code
_entity_poly.pdbx_strand_id
1 'polypeptide(L)'
;MAFALQNSTIEEQRSVILFLTAEGEKTAAIHRRMVTVYGEKCVSDKSVRKWSARFRAGRESVGNDQRPGQANTVITSDLIDKVDDLVRSDRRVTLRMLALKVDVSYGTVWTIVHDRLRFRKMDWCCPLILKGDEDSCLELQLRSFSLLITPASQ
;
A
#
# COMPACT_ATOMS: atom_id res chain seq x y z
N MET A 1 10.89 -32.44 -23.04
CA MET A 1 10.77 -31.04 -23.51
C MET A 1 10.37 -30.20 -22.32
N ALA A 2 11.18 -29.21 -21.92
CA ALA A 2 10.78 -28.28 -20.87
C ALA A 2 9.73 -27.32 -21.44
N PHE A 3 8.62 -27.15 -20.73
CA PHE A 3 7.58 -26.20 -21.09
C PHE A 3 7.99 -24.80 -20.62
N ALA A 4 7.86 -23.79 -21.48
CA ALA A 4 8.20 -22.41 -21.14
C ALA A 4 7.12 -21.80 -20.25
N LEU A 5 7.48 -21.46 -18.99
CA LEU A 5 6.56 -20.76 -18.09
C LEU A 5 6.38 -19.31 -18.56
N GLN A 6 5.25 -19.03 -19.18
CA GLN A 6 4.97 -17.72 -19.79
C GLN A 6 4.67 -16.62 -18.76
N ASN A 7 4.18 -16.95 -17.57
CA ASN A 7 3.74 -15.94 -16.59
C ASN A 7 4.29 -16.28 -15.21
N SER A 8 5.57 -16.00 -14.96
CA SER A 8 6.16 -16.15 -13.63
C SER A 8 6.65 -14.81 -13.09
N THR A 9 6.34 -14.55 -11.81
CA THR A 9 6.79 -13.34 -11.13
C THR A 9 8.27 -13.41 -10.77
N ILE A 10 8.91 -12.26 -10.56
CA ILE A 10 10.31 -12.19 -10.13
C ILE A 10 10.51 -12.88 -8.77
N GLU A 11 9.49 -12.87 -7.90
CA GLU A 11 9.54 -13.51 -6.58
C GLU A 11 9.51 -15.03 -6.69
N GLU A 12 8.68 -15.60 -7.56
CA GLU A 12 8.70 -17.04 -7.85
C GLU A 12 10.04 -17.50 -8.42
N GLN A 13 10.63 -16.74 -9.34
CA GLN A 13 11.95 -17.08 -9.86
C GLN A 13 13.03 -17.04 -8.76
N ARG A 14 12.90 -16.15 -7.78
CA ARG A 14 13.81 -16.08 -6.62
C ARG A 14 13.58 -17.22 -5.62
N SER A 15 12.37 -17.73 -5.47
CA SER A 15 12.13 -18.92 -4.63
C SER A 15 12.78 -20.17 -5.25
N VAL A 16 12.77 -20.29 -6.58
CA VAL A 16 13.53 -21.34 -7.28
C VAL A 16 15.03 -21.18 -7.08
N ILE A 17 15.56 -19.95 -7.11
CA ILE A 17 16.97 -19.69 -6.80
C ILE A 17 17.29 -20.10 -5.35
N LEU A 18 16.40 -19.80 -4.39
CA LEU A 18 16.57 -20.20 -2.99
C LEU A 18 16.66 -21.71 -2.87
N PHE A 19 15.70 -22.43 -3.46
CA PHE A 19 15.65 -23.89 -3.46
C PHE A 19 16.92 -24.51 -4.05
N LEU A 20 17.32 -24.10 -5.26
CA LEU A 20 18.51 -24.64 -5.92
C LEU A 20 19.82 -24.25 -5.21
N THR A 21 19.85 -23.07 -4.56
CA THR A 21 21.00 -22.67 -3.75
C THR A 21 21.12 -23.53 -2.49
N ALA A 22 19.99 -23.89 -1.87
CA ALA A 22 19.95 -24.79 -0.72
C ALA A 22 20.34 -26.23 -1.09
N GLU A 23 20.03 -26.70 -2.30
CA GLU A 23 20.56 -27.97 -2.84
C GLU A 23 22.08 -27.97 -3.06
N GLY A 24 22.74 -26.81 -2.98
CA GLY A 24 24.18 -26.68 -3.17
C GLY A 24 24.63 -26.49 -4.63
N GLU A 25 23.69 -26.19 -5.54
CA GLU A 25 24.02 -26.00 -6.96
C GLU A 25 24.89 -24.76 -7.20
N LYS A 26 25.71 -24.85 -8.27
CA LYS A 26 26.54 -23.72 -8.71
C LYS A 26 25.66 -22.67 -9.36
N THR A 27 25.91 -21.39 -9.10
CA THR A 27 25.08 -20.27 -9.61
C THR A 27 24.96 -20.26 -11.13
N ALA A 28 26.02 -20.66 -11.84
CA ALA A 28 26.01 -20.77 -13.30
C ALA A 28 25.11 -21.90 -13.81
N ALA A 29 25.02 -23.02 -13.06
CA ALA A 29 24.13 -24.14 -13.39
C ALA A 29 22.66 -23.75 -13.13
N ILE A 30 22.41 -23.03 -12.03
CA ILE A 30 21.08 -22.47 -11.70
C ILE A 30 20.56 -21.60 -12.85
N HIS A 31 21.35 -20.63 -13.31
CA HIS A 31 20.93 -19.75 -14.40
C HIS A 31 20.65 -20.53 -15.70
N ARG A 32 21.47 -21.54 -16.05
CA ARG A 32 21.23 -22.37 -17.23
C ARG A 32 19.89 -23.12 -17.15
N ARG A 33 19.59 -23.75 -16.00
CA ARG A 33 18.32 -24.45 -15.77
C ARG A 33 17.14 -23.49 -15.81
N MET A 34 17.28 -22.31 -15.22
CA MET A 34 16.24 -21.27 -15.24
C MET A 34 15.96 -20.76 -16.65
N VAL A 35 16.98 -20.53 -17.48
CA VAL A 35 16.80 -20.11 -18.89
C VAL A 35 16.06 -21.19 -19.69
N THR A 36 16.31 -22.48 -19.43
CA THR A 36 15.57 -23.57 -20.10
C THR A 36 14.07 -23.55 -19.78
N VAL A 37 13.66 -23.10 -18.59
CA VAL A 37 12.25 -23.11 -18.13
C VAL A 37 11.55 -21.77 -18.36
N TYR A 38 12.23 -20.65 -18.09
CA TYR A 38 11.66 -19.30 -18.17
C TYR A 38 11.97 -18.57 -19.48
N GLY A 39 12.93 -19.06 -20.27
CA GLY A 39 13.33 -18.46 -21.54
C GLY A 39 13.74 -16.99 -21.40
N GLU A 40 13.18 -16.14 -22.25
CA GLU A 40 13.44 -14.68 -22.26
C GLU A 40 12.99 -13.97 -20.99
N LYS A 41 12.02 -14.53 -20.25
CA LYS A 41 11.50 -13.95 -19.01
C LYS A 41 12.35 -14.32 -17.78
N CYS A 42 13.46 -15.03 -17.98
CA CYS A 42 14.37 -15.40 -16.91
C CYS A 42 15.07 -14.17 -16.30
N VAL A 43 15.21 -14.17 -14.97
CA VAL A 43 16.06 -13.21 -14.27
C VAL A 43 17.51 -13.31 -14.74
N SER A 44 18.17 -12.16 -14.83
CA SER A 44 19.54 -12.06 -15.33
C SER A 44 20.56 -12.83 -14.47
N ASP A 45 21.64 -13.31 -15.07
CA ASP A 45 22.75 -13.99 -14.37
C ASP A 45 23.28 -13.18 -13.17
N LYS A 46 23.40 -11.85 -13.34
CA LYS A 46 23.78 -10.95 -12.24
C LYS A 46 22.80 -11.01 -11.06
N SER A 47 21.50 -11.10 -11.34
CA SER A 47 20.47 -11.24 -10.32
C SER A 47 20.55 -12.60 -9.63
N VAL A 48 20.72 -13.69 -10.38
CA VAL A 48 20.89 -15.04 -9.85
C VAL A 48 22.08 -15.09 -8.89
N ARG A 49 23.25 -14.56 -9.29
CA ARG A 49 24.44 -14.51 -8.43
C ARG A 49 24.21 -13.71 -7.16
N LYS A 50 23.58 -12.53 -7.27
CA LYS A 50 23.27 -11.67 -6.12
C LYS A 50 22.35 -12.38 -5.13
N TRP A 51 21.30 -13.04 -5.60
CA TRP A 51 20.35 -13.75 -4.74
C TRP A 51 20.96 -15.01 -4.14
N SER A 52 21.69 -15.79 -4.92
CA SER A 52 22.41 -16.97 -4.42
C SER A 52 23.41 -16.62 -3.31
N ALA A 53 24.15 -15.50 -3.45
CA ALA A 53 25.05 -15.03 -2.42
C ALA A 53 24.32 -14.62 -1.13
N ARG A 54 23.16 -13.98 -1.25
CA ARG A 54 22.31 -13.62 -0.09
C ARG A 54 21.76 -14.84 0.62
N PHE A 55 21.30 -15.84 -0.12
CA PHE A 55 20.76 -17.07 0.45
C PHE A 55 21.85 -17.89 1.14
N ARG A 56 23.06 -17.96 0.57
CA ARG A 56 24.22 -18.56 1.24
C ARG A 56 24.64 -17.83 2.51
N ALA A 57 24.35 -16.54 2.61
CA ALA A 57 24.57 -15.75 3.83
C ALA A 57 23.48 -15.96 4.90
N GLY A 58 22.55 -16.90 4.71
CA GLY A 58 21.52 -17.28 5.70
C GLY A 58 20.21 -16.51 5.59
N ARG A 59 19.97 -15.79 4.49
CA ARG A 59 18.67 -15.14 4.23
C ARG A 59 17.66 -16.15 3.68
N GLU A 60 16.44 -16.16 4.21
CA GLU A 60 15.34 -16.99 3.68
C GLU A 60 14.25 -16.16 2.96
N SER A 61 14.20 -14.84 3.19
CA SER A 61 13.20 -13.98 2.57
C SER A 61 13.47 -13.73 1.08
N VAL A 62 12.48 -14.07 0.26
CA VAL A 62 12.44 -13.91 -1.21
C VAL A 62 12.07 -12.48 -1.63
N GLY A 63 11.32 -11.79 -0.77
CA GLY A 63 10.85 -10.42 -0.98
C GLY A 63 12.01 -9.41 -0.97
N ASN A 64 11.77 -8.23 -1.52
CA ASN A 64 12.73 -7.13 -1.40
C ASN A 64 12.85 -6.68 0.06
N ASP A 65 14.07 -6.28 0.45
CA ASP A 65 14.26 -5.60 1.74
C ASP A 65 13.50 -4.29 1.74
N GLN A 66 13.01 -3.90 2.92
CA GLN A 66 12.56 -2.54 3.14
C GLN A 66 13.71 -1.59 2.82
N ARG A 67 13.49 -0.70 1.85
CA ARG A 67 14.49 0.30 1.46
C ARG A 67 14.47 1.40 2.52
N PRO A 68 15.61 1.78 3.12
CA PRO A 68 15.66 2.98 3.94
C PRO A 68 15.21 4.17 3.07
N GLY A 69 14.18 4.88 3.52
CA GLY A 69 13.50 5.95 2.75
C GLY A 69 12.12 5.59 2.19
N GLN A 70 11.68 4.33 2.29
CA GLN A 70 10.28 3.99 2.08
C GLN A 70 9.49 4.34 3.36
N ALA A 71 8.44 5.15 3.24
CA ALA A 71 7.70 5.77 4.35
C ALA A 71 7.18 4.83 5.45
N ASN A 72 7.25 3.50 5.27
CA ASN A 72 6.77 2.51 6.22
C ASN A 72 7.59 2.40 7.52
N THR A 73 8.80 2.95 7.60
CA THR A 73 9.61 2.87 8.85
C THR A 73 9.22 3.94 9.89
N VAL A 74 8.50 5.00 9.49
CA VAL A 74 8.16 6.15 10.38
C VAL A 74 6.68 6.16 10.79
N ILE A 75 5.86 5.29 10.20
CA ILE A 75 4.42 5.24 10.49
C ILE A 75 4.18 4.37 11.72
N THR A 76 4.27 4.97 12.91
CA THR A 76 3.81 4.35 14.17
C THR A 76 2.28 4.36 14.24
N SER A 77 1.69 3.46 15.02
CA SER A 77 0.24 3.45 15.30
C SER A 77 -0.23 4.81 15.81
N ASP A 78 0.53 5.38 16.74
CA ASP A 78 0.22 6.66 17.37
C ASP A 78 0.19 7.81 16.36
N LEU A 79 1.03 7.73 15.33
CA LEU A 79 1.04 8.70 14.24
C LEU A 79 -0.20 8.57 13.36
N ILE A 80 -0.65 7.34 13.09
CA ILE A 80 -1.87 7.07 12.33
C ILE A 80 -3.08 7.61 13.07
N ASP A 81 -3.19 7.32 14.38
CA ASP A 81 -4.32 7.75 15.21
C ASP A 81 -4.39 9.27 15.31
N LYS A 82 -3.26 9.95 15.52
CA LYS A 82 -3.19 11.43 15.50
C LYS A 82 -3.66 12.02 14.17
N VAL A 83 -3.27 11.42 13.05
CA VAL A 83 -3.71 11.89 11.72
C VAL A 83 -5.20 11.62 11.51
N ASP A 84 -5.71 10.47 11.96
CA ASP A 84 -7.14 10.10 11.89
C ASP A 84 -8.00 11.06 12.71
N ASP A 85 -7.60 11.37 13.94
CA ASP A 85 -8.29 12.33 14.81
C ASP A 85 -8.32 13.73 14.20
N LEU A 86 -7.19 14.18 13.63
CA LEU A 86 -7.12 15.49 12.97
C LEU A 86 -8.04 15.57 11.75
N VAL A 87 -8.09 14.51 10.93
CA VAL A 87 -8.99 14.44 9.75
C VAL A 87 -10.46 14.35 10.17
N ARG A 88 -10.78 13.66 11.26
CA ARG A 88 -12.15 13.58 11.79
C ARG A 88 -12.62 14.89 12.43
N SER A 89 -11.73 15.59 13.12
CA SER A 89 -12.03 16.87 13.78
C SER A 89 -12.34 17.99 12.79
N ASP A 90 -11.64 18.04 11.66
CA ASP A 90 -11.85 19.04 10.62
C ASP A 90 -11.83 18.38 9.24
N ARG A 91 -13.01 18.32 8.61
CA ARG A 91 -13.21 17.68 7.31
C ARG A 91 -12.62 18.49 6.14
N ARG A 92 -12.13 19.72 6.37
CA ARG A 92 -11.55 20.60 5.33
C ARG A 92 -10.02 20.69 5.39
N VAL A 93 -9.35 19.86 6.20
CA VAL A 93 -7.89 19.93 6.37
C VAL A 93 -7.17 19.44 5.12
N THR A 94 -6.16 20.20 4.67
CA THR A 94 -5.27 19.81 3.57
C THR A 94 -4.10 18.97 4.07
N LEU A 95 -3.57 18.10 3.20
CA LEU A 95 -2.40 17.27 3.52
C LEU A 95 -1.17 18.09 3.98
N ARG A 96 -0.98 19.31 3.46
CA ARG A 96 0.09 20.22 3.90
C ARG A 96 -0.13 20.71 5.32
N MET A 97 -1.37 20.99 5.70
CA MET A 97 -1.70 21.43 7.06
C MET A 97 -1.51 20.28 8.07
N LEU A 98 -1.86 19.05 7.69
CA LEU A 98 -1.60 17.86 8.51
C LEU A 98 -0.09 17.62 8.70
N ALA A 99 0.69 17.76 7.63
CA ALA A 99 2.14 17.64 7.69
C ALA A 99 2.76 18.62 8.69
N LEU A 100 2.27 19.88 8.71
CA LEU A 100 2.71 20.89 9.68
C LEU A 100 2.26 20.59 11.11
N LYS A 101 1.02 20.14 11.32
CA LYS A 101 0.49 19.84 12.66
C LYS A 101 1.16 18.64 13.32
N VAL A 102 1.55 17.67 12.52
CA VAL A 102 2.10 16.39 13.00
C VAL A 102 3.64 16.36 12.89
N ASP A 103 4.25 17.41 12.32
CA ASP A 103 5.68 17.55 12.05
C ASP A 103 6.26 16.36 11.26
N VAL A 104 5.56 16.00 10.18
CA VAL A 104 5.90 14.86 9.34
C VAL A 104 5.92 15.28 7.87
N SER A 105 6.76 14.62 7.08
CA SER A 105 6.83 14.88 5.64
C SER A 105 5.48 14.69 4.96
N TYR A 106 5.19 15.54 3.97
CA TYR A 106 3.97 15.45 3.15
C TYR A 106 3.75 14.03 2.57
N GLY A 107 4.81 13.38 2.10
CA GLY A 107 4.74 12.05 1.52
C GLY A 107 4.25 11.00 2.51
N THR A 108 4.74 11.05 3.75
CA THR A 108 4.30 10.12 4.81
C THR A 108 2.84 10.34 5.18
N VAL A 109 2.40 11.60 5.31
CA VAL A 109 0.99 11.93 5.58
C VAL A 109 0.09 11.44 4.43
N TRP A 110 0.51 11.62 3.18
CA TRP A 110 -0.21 11.11 2.01
C TRP A 110 -0.35 9.58 2.08
N THR A 111 0.73 8.85 2.38
CA THR A 111 0.69 7.38 2.56
C THR A 111 -0.23 6.96 3.70
N ILE A 112 -0.24 7.67 4.84
CA ILE A 112 -1.14 7.37 5.95
C ILE A 112 -2.59 7.57 5.54
N VAL A 113 -2.93 8.73 4.96
CA VAL A 113 -4.30 9.08 4.59
C VAL A 113 -4.83 8.14 3.49
N HIS A 114 -4.01 7.83 2.48
CA HIS A 114 -4.42 7.05 1.32
C HIS A 114 -4.33 5.54 1.53
N ASP A 115 -3.22 5.02 2.08
CA ASP A 115 -2.98 3.58 2.16
C ASP A 115 -3.45 2.97 3.49
N ARG A 116 -3.32 3.71 4.60
CA ARG A 116 -3.68 3.22 5.95
C ARG A 116 -5.12 3.54 6.32
N LEU A 117 -5.52 4.80 6.18
CA LEU A 117 -6.87 5.27 6.51
C LEU A 117 -7.85 5.16 5.34
N ARG A 118 -7.35 4.96 4.11
CA ARG A 118 -8.14 4.79 2.89
C ARG A 118 -9.13 5.92 2.63
N PHE A 119 -8.80 7.14 3.03
CA PHE A 119 -9.57 8.31 2.66
C PHE A 119 -9.40 8.57 1.15
N ARG A 120 -10.53 8.68 0.45
CA ARG A 120 -10.59 9.11 -0.94
C ARG A 120 -11.05 10.56 -1.00
N LYS A 121 -10.39 11.36 -1.82
CA LYS A 121 -10.85 12.71 -2.14
C LYS A 121 -12.18 12.58 -2.88
N MET A 122 -13.28 12.96 -2.22
CA MET A 122 -14.58 13.11 -2.86
C MET A 122 -14.60 14.49 -3.50
N ASP A 123 -14.58 14.55 -4.83
CA ASP A 123 -14.87 15.80 -5.54
C ASP A 123 -16.37 16.10 -5.39
N TRP A 124 -16.68 17.17 -4.65
CA TRP A 124 -17.98 17.84 -4.51
C TRP A 124 -19.19 17.01 -4.01
N CYS A 125 -19.64 17.36 -2.79
CA CYS A 125 -20.95 17.07 -2.19
C CYS A 125 -21.34 15.60 -1.90
N CYS A 126 -21.00 15.13 -0.70
CA CYS A 126 -21.89 14.44 0.25
C CYS A 126 -21.07 13.99 1.48
N PRO A 127 -21.55 14.16 2.73
CA PRO A 127 -20.84 13.74 3.92
C PRO A 127 -21.03 12.24 4.16
N LEU A 128 -20.37 11.38 3.36
CA LEU A 128 -20.47 9.94 3.58
C LEU A 128 -19.25 9.37 4.32
N ILE A 129 -19.54 9.02 5.57
CA ILE A 129 -18.83 8.08 6.43
C ILE A 129 -18.71 6.74 5.70
N LEU A 130 -17.54 6.11 5.74
CA LEU A 130 -17.41 4.67 5.48
C LEU A 130 -16.60 4.02 6.60
N LYS A 131 -17.25 3.83 7.75
CA LYS A 131 -17.31 2.51 8.37
C LYS A 131 -18.80 2.22 8.60
N GLY A 132 -19.20 1.01 8.23
CA GLY A 132 -20.60 0.63 8.07
C GLY A 132 -21.43 0.90 9.33
N ASP A 133 -22.58 1.52 9.10
CA ASP A 133 -23.84 1.35 9.82
C ASP A 133 -24.90 2.09 9.00
N GLU A 134 -25.97 1.39 8.59
CA GLU A 134 -26.94 1.85 7.57
C GLU A 134 -28.04 2.81 8.07
N ASP A 135 -28.10 3.19 9.35
CA ASP A 135 -29.36 3.71 9.91
C ASP A 135 -29.43 5.21 10.26
N SER A 136 -28.46 6.05 9.90
CA SER A 136 -28.44 7.45 10.40
C SER A 136 -28.85 8.55 9.39
N CYS A 137 -29.40 8.19 8.22
CA CYS A 137 -29.51 9.13 7.11
C CYS A 137 -30.75 10.06 7.10
N LEU A 138 -31.65 10.02 8.10
CA LEU A 138 -32.92 10.77 8.05
C LEU A 138 -33.06 11.99 8.97
N GLU A 139 -32.10 12.32 9.83
CA GLU A 139 -32.29 13.36 10.87
C GLU A 139 -31.56 14.70 10.60
N LEU A 140 -31.31 15.08 9.34
CA LEU A 140 -30.73 16.40 9.03
C LEU A 140 -31.37 17.13 7.84
N GLN A 141 -32.64 16.86 7.51
CA GLN A 141 -33.37 17.67 6.52
C GLN A 141 -34.18 18.85 7.09
N LEU A 142 -34.21 19.09 8.40
CA LEU A 142 -35.09 20.12 8.98
C LEU A 142 -34.39 21.26 9.73
N ARG A 143 -33.21 21.72 9.28
CA ARG A 143 -32.55 22.87 9.94
C ARG A 143 -32.03 23.99 9.06
N SER A 144 -32.41 24.09 7.79
CA SER A 144 -32.09 25.29 7.00
C SER A 144 -33.07 25.52 5.85
N PHE A 145 -34.30 25.90 6.15
CA PHE A 145 -35.09 26.74 5.24
C PHE A 145 -36.08 27.57 6.06
N SER A 146 -35.60 28.69 6.58
CA SER A 146 -36.44 29.77 7.07
C SER A 146 -36.74 30.72 5.92
N LEU A 147 -37.90 30.56 5.27
CA LEU A 147 -38.61 31.66 4.60
C LEU A 147 -40.12 31.49 4.84
N LEU A 148 -40.69 32.60 5.29
CA LEU A 148 -42.07 32.83 5.75
C LEU A 148 -43.14 32.43 4.74
N ILE A 149 -44.13 31.64 5.20
CA ILE A 149 -45.54 31.84 4.85
C ILE A 149 -46.37 31.60 6.12
N THR A 150 -47.02 32.65 6.61
CA THR A 150 -48.15 32.61 7.56
C THR A 150 -49.34 33.30 6.89
N PRO A 151 -50.58 33.19 7.39
CA PRO A 151 -51.42 32.01 7.65
C PRO A 151 -52.73 32.09 6.81
N ALA A 152 -53.59 31.07 6.85
CA ALA A 152 -55.03 31.28 6.67
C ALA A 152 -55.81 30.17 7.39
N SER A 153 -56.49 30.55 8.47
CA SER A 153 -57.53 29.76 9.11
C SER A 153 -58.81 29.80 8.27
N GLN A 154 -59.39 28.63 7.98
CA GLN A 154 -60.66 28.14 8.50
C GLN A 154 -60.99 26.81 7.82
#